data_AF-A0AAW0CF86-F1
#
_entry.id   AF-A0AAW0CF86-F1
#
_cell.length_a   1.000
_cell.length_b   1.000
_cell.length_c   1.000
_cell.angle_alpha   90.00
_cell.angle_beta   90.00
_cell.angle_gamma   90.00
#
_symmetry.space_group_name_H-M   'P 1'
#
loop_
_entity.id
_entity.type
_entity.pdbx_description
1 polymer ?
#
loop_
_entity_poly.entity_id
_entity_poly.type
_entity_poly.pdbx_seq_one_letter_code
_entity_poly.pdbx_strand_id
1 'polypeptide(L)'
;MVPHLQNVLKTLPPSVVMSGIFGQWKYLMWEEATASEIQLRLKTPATFFRSRMERLRRHFGIWWAPGPDLRQPALHHREGIALLFYDQYWTAMAHKADLRVYWSPFLDSIKKAYPHLQRTTTLRFVIPFPILEALWVHDDPPIRSQSLHLLRFLEDSWRPLPSLGYDETRHDQERIAFVSALTRHLNRTDHTVTSVLMTSRRGQQFIRFVNLQIIHRRFYSTQLSHRSQASFRDRSILMLEWARATRRVQEVGNLPLDHFAPIPAPEDDSPASSEGANESTVRYSVDTATPEVGSNRLAMEESSPDSSTPRDGNLSSAIADGSVTQGEYGIV
;
A
#
# COMPACT_ATOMS: atom_id res chain seq x y z
N MET A 1 35.15 10.82 -15.74
CA MET A 1 33.71 11.09 -15.52
C MET A 1 33.12 10.43 -14.27
N VAL A 2 33.47 9.17 -13.95
CA VAL A 2 32.91 8.45 -12.78
C VAL A 2 33.08 9.18 -11.43
N PRO A 3 34.23 9.83 -11.11
CA PRO A 3 34.39 10.52 -9.83
C PRO A 3 33.46 11.73 -9.66
N HIS A 4 33.25 12.50 -10.73
CA HIS A 4 32.36 13.67 -10.70
C HIS A 4 30.90 13.25 -10.56
N LEU A 5 30.48 12.23 -11.31
CA LEU A 5 29.14 11.65 -11.16
C LEU A 5 28.94 11.10 -9.74
N GLN A 6 29.92 10.40 -9.16
CA GLN A 6 29.84 9.93 -7.77
C GLN A 6 29.66 11.09 -6.77
N ASN A 7 30.34 12.23 -6.98
CA ASN A 7 30.19 13.39 -6.11
C ASN A 7 28.79 13.99 -6.18
N VAL A 8 28.22 14.11 -7.39
CA VAL A 8 26.84 14.59 -7.58
C VAL A 8 25.83 13.61 -6.99
N LEU A 9 25.98 12.31 -7.21
CA LEU A 9 25.02 11.32 -6.72
C LEU A 9 25.01 11.16 -5.20
N LYS A 10 26.11 11.50 -4.53
CA LYS A 10 26.18 11.51 -3.05
C LYS A 10 25.36 12.63 -2.41
N THR A 11 25.03 13.69 -3.16
CA THR A 11 24.23 14.80 -2.63
C THR A 11 22.72 14.57 -2.76
N LEU A 12 22.32 13.51 -3.45
CA LEU A 12 20.92 13.16 -3.68
C LEU A 12 20.48 12.03 -2.73
N PRO A 13 19.20 12.00 -2.31
CA PRO A 13 18.68 10.86 -1.57
C PRO A 13 18.88 9.55 -2.36
N PRO A 14 19.29 8.44 -1.72
CA PRO A 14 19.52 7.18 -2.41
C PRO A 14 18.31 6.68 -3.21
N SER A 15 17.10 6.89 -2.71
CA SER A 15 15.85 6.56 -3.41
C SER A 15 15.68 7.35 -4.70
N VAL A 16 16.02 8.65 -4.74
CA VAL A 16 16.01 9.47 -5.98
C VAL A 16 17.00 8.94 -7.01
N VAL A 17 18.22 8.59 -6.58
CA VAL A 17 19.23 8.06 -7.50
C VAL A 17 18.79 6.70 -8.05
N MET A 18 18.28 5.82 -7.18
CA MET A 18 17.88 4.47 -7.56
C MET A 18 16.68 4.47 -8.52
N SER A 19 15.69 5.34 -8.31
CA SER A 19 14.52 5.50 -9.17
C SER A 19 14.82 6.31 -10.43
N GLY A 20 15.19 7.57 -10.27
CA GLY A 20 15.26 8.56 -11.33
C GLY A 20 16.45 8.40 -12.28
N ILE A 21 17.55 7.83 -11.78
CA ILE A 21 18.80 7.71 -12.55
C ILE A 21 19.03 6.27 -13.00
N PHE A 22 18.83 5.30 -12.10
CA PHE A 22 19.00 3.87 -12.45
C PHE A 22 17.74 3.16 -12.91
N GLY A 23 16.57 3.79 -12.86
CA GLY A 23 15.30 3.21 -13.30
C GLY A 23 14.82 2.04 -12.42
N GLN A 24 15.35 1.88 -11.21
CA GLN A 24 15.13 0.71 -10.37
C GLN A 24 13.94 0.89 -9.40
N TRP A 25 12.84 1.43 -9.91
CA TRP A 25 11.60 1.67 -9.16
C TRP A 25 11.08 0.43 -8.45
N LYS A 26 11.17 -0.73 -9.10
CA LYS A 26 10.68 -2.00 -8.55
C LYS A 26 11.28 -2.33 -7.18
N TYR A 27 12.51 -1.91 -6.90
CA TYR A 27 13.12 -2.19 -5.60
C TYR A 27 12.65 -1.25 -4.50
N LEU A 28 12.43 0.02 -4.84
CA LEU A 28 12.04 1.05 -3.86
C LEU A 28 10.63 0.84 -3.31
N MET A 29 9.77 0.18 -4.08
CA MET A 29 8.44 -0.19 -3.62
C MET A 29 8.47 -1.18 -2.44
N TRP A 30 9.56 -1.95 -2.27
CA TRP A 30 9.61 -3.03 -1.29
C TRP A 30 10.79 -2.93 -0.31
N GLU A 31 11.84 -2.20 -0.67
CA GLU A 31 13.04 -2.03 0.16
C GLU A 31 13.61 -0.62 0.04
N GLU A 32 14.11 -0.10 1.16
CA GLU A 32 14.85 1.16 1.18
C GLU A 32 16.19 1.01 0.43
N ALA A 33 16.59 2.08 -0.28
CA ALA A 33 17.89 2.14 -0.92
C ALA A 33 18.92 2.78 0.00
N THR A 34 20.15 2.24 0.00
CA THR A 34 21.24 2.79 0.83
C THR A 34 22.32 3.46 -0.03
N ALA A 35 23.08 4.37 0.57
CA ALA A 35 24.21 5.00 -0.12
C ALA A 35 25.26 3.99 -0.58
N SER A 36 25.48 2.91 0.17
CA SER A 36 26.42 1.83 -0.22
C SER A 36 25.96 1.08 -1.46
N GLU A 37 24.65 0.89 -1.63
CA GLU A 37 24.08 0.29 -2.84
C GLU A 37 24.24 1.18 -4.07
N ILE A 38 24.10 2.51 -3.91
CA ILE A 38 24.37 3.47 -4.99
C ILE A 38 25.83 3.38 -5.42
N GLN A 39 26.76 3.34 -4.45
CA GLN A 39 28.18 3.18 -4.74
C GLN A 39 28.50 1.84 -5.44
N LEU A 40 27.90 0.75 -4.97
CA LEU A 40 28.07 -0.57 -5.58
C LEU A 40 27.53 -0.59 -7.01
N ARG A 41 26.36 0.01 -7.24
CA ARG A 41 25.73 0.12 -8.57
C ARG A 41 26.56 0.95 -9.55
N LEU A 42 27.24 1.98 -9.07
CA LEU A 42 28.13 2.84 -9.86
C LEU A 42 29.45 2.16 -10.20
N LYS A 43 30.08 1.53 -9.21
CA LYS A 43 31.41 0.91 -9.38
C LYS A 43 31.33 -0.39 -10.17
N THR A 44 30.36 -1.24 -9.85
CA THR A 44 30.33 -2.60 -10.37
C THR A 44 28.89 -3.11 -10.50
N PRO A 45 28.18 -2.73 -11.58
CA PRO A 45 26.77 -3.07 -11.81
C PRO A 45 26.47 -4.56 -11.67
N ALA A 46 27.34 -5.44 -12.18
CA ALA A 46 27.16 -6.88 -12.09
C ALA A 46 27.14 -7.40 -10.64
N THR A 47 28.02 -6.86 -9.78
CA THR A 47 28.03 -7.24 -8.36
C THR A 47 26.83 -6.67 -7.61
N PHE A 48 26.36 -5.47 -7.98
CA PHE A 48 25.11 -4.94 -7.45
C PHE A 48 23.95 -5.89 -7.76
N PHE A 49 23.76 -6.29 -9.02
CA PHE A 49 22.67 -7.19 -9.39
C PHE A 49 22.82 -8.57 -8.75
N ARG A 50 24.05 -9.10 -8.64
CA ARG A 50 24.29 -10.37 -7.93
C ARG A 50 23.95 -10.27 -6.44
N SER A 51 24.39 -9.21 -5.76
CA SER A 51 24.11 -8.99 -4.33
C SER A 51 22.63 -8.77 -4.06
N ARG A 52 21.94 -7.99 -4.92
CA ARG A 52 20.49 -7.80 -4.86
C ARG A 52 19.76 -9.10 -5.16
N MET A 53 20.18 -9.86 -6.17
CA MET A 53 19.59 -11.17 -6.46
C MET A 53 19.78 -12.13 -5.28
N GLU A 54 20.96 -12.17 -4.65
CA GLU A 54 21.20 -13.03 -3.48
C GLU A 54 20.36 -12.59 -2.27
N ARG A 55 20.31 -11.29 -1.98
CA ARG A 55 19.49 -10.76 -0.89
C ARG A 55 18.00 -10.97 -1.15
N LEU A 56 17.52 -10.65 -2.34
CA LEU A 56 16.10 -10.77 -2.71
C LEU A 56 15.69 -12.22 -2.96
N ARG A 57 16.63 -13.11 -3.29
CA ARG A 57 16.40 -14.56 -3.20
C ARG A 57 16.18 -15.03 -1.77
N ARG A 58 16.74 -14.37 -0.75
CA ARG A 58 16.40 -14.68 0.65
C ARG A 58 15.05 -14.09 1.08
N HIS A 59 14.53 -13.11 0.34
CA HIS A 59 13.29 -12.38 0.66
C HIS A 59 12.27 -12.48 -0.48
N PHE A 60 12.24 -13.67 -1.10
CA PHE A 60 11.38 -14.24 -2.15
C PHE A 60 10.32 -13.32 -2.79
N GLY A 61 10.06 -13.40 -4.10
CA GLY A 61 8.97 -12.65 -4.73
C GLY A 61 9.25 -11.16 -5.02
N ILE A 62 9.99 -10.42 -4.16
CA ILE A 62 10.37 -9.03 -4.44
C ILE A 62 11.21 -8.92 -5.72
N TRP A 63 12.07 -9.90 -5.99
CA TRP A 63 12.86 -9.93 -7.23
C TRP A 63 11.99 -9.94 -8.50
N TRP A 64 10.84 -10.61 -8.42
CA TRP A 64 9.87 -10.79 -9.48
C TRP A 64 8.76 -9.75 -9.46
N ALA A 65 8.78 -8.83 -8.49
CA ALA A 65 7.79 -7.79 -8.40
C ALA A 65 7.83 -6.89 -9.65
N PRO A 66 6.67 -6.56 -10.22
CA PRO A 66 6.63 -5.67 -11.35
C PRO A 66 7.03 -4.25 -10.90
N GLY A 67 7.70 -3.54 -11.81
CA GLY A 67 7.87 -2.10 -11.67
C GLY A 67 6.62 -1.33 -12.11
N PRO A 68 6.53 -0.04 -11.76
CA PRO A 68 5.50 0.82 -12.32
C PRO A 68 5.66 0.91 -13.84
N ASP A 69 4.55 0.84 -14.57
CA ASP A 69 4.51 1.00 -16.02
C ASP A 69 4.62 2.48 -16.37
N LEU A 70 5.85 2.99 -16.39
CA LEU A 70 6.17 4.38 -16.69
C LEU A 70 6.84 4.50 -18.04
N ARG A 71 6.44 5.54 -18.78
CA ARG A 71 7.16 5.99 -19.98
C ARG A 71 8.60 6.32 -19.61
N GLN A 72 9.53 5.91 -20.45
CA GLN A 72 10.97 6.11 -20.22
C GLN A 72 11.50 7.22 -21.12
N PRO A 73 12.36 8.12 -20.59
CA PRO A 73 12.82 8.19 -19.20
C PRO A 73 11.75 8.73 -18.24
N ALA A 74 11.57 8.09 -17.08
CA ALA A 74 10.50 8.44 -16.14
C ALA A 74 10.45 9.93 -15.75
N LEU A 75 11.62 10.57 -15.61
CA LEU A 75 11.72 11.99 -15.21
C LEU A 75 11.37 12.98 -16.34
N HIS A 76 11.14 12.52 -17.57
CA HIS A 76 10.68 13.38 -18.67
C HIS A 76 9.16 13.48 -18.74
N HIS A 77 8.46 12.71 -17.92
CA HIS A 77 7.01 12.59 -17.96
C HIS A 77 6.39 12.92 -16.61
N ARG A 78 5.20 13.53 -16.67
CA ARG A 78 4.49 14.00 -15.47
C ARG A 78 4.23 12.87 -14.48
N GLU A 79 3.95 11.67 -14.97
CA GLU A 79 3.65 10.48 -14.18
C GLU A 79 4.87 10.03 -13.36
N GLY A 80 6.06 10.00 -13.97
CA GLY A 80 7.28 9.61 -13.27
C GLY A 80 7.76 10.69 -12.29
N ILE A 81 7.61 11.98 -12.63
CA ILE A 81 7.87 13.09 -11.71
C ILE A 81 6.90 13.03 -10.51
N ALA A 82 5.61 12.78 -10.76
CA ALA A 82 4.61 12.69 -9.69
C ALA A 82 4.89 11.50 -8.76
N LEU A 83 5.20 10.31 -9.30
CA LEU A 83 5.55 9.15 -8.49
C LEU A 83 6.78 9.44 -7.61
N LEU A 84 7.83 10.06 -8.18
CA LEU A 84 9.01 10.44 -7.42
C LEU A 84 8.67 11.42 -6.30
N PHE A 85 7.87 12.45 -6.62
CA PHE A 85 7.47 13.45 -5.64
C PHE A 85 6.74 12.80 -4.44
N TYR A 86 5.77 11.92 -4.70
CA TYR A 86 5.04 11.26 -3.62
C TYR A 86 5.90 10.28 -2.82
N ASP A 87 6.76 9.49 -3.49
CA ASP A 87 7.72 8.60 -2.82
C ASP A 87 8.62 9.37 -1.84
N GLN A 88 9.22 10.48 -2.30
CA GLN A 88 10.10 11.31 -1.48
C GLN A 88 9.34 12.03 -0.37
N TYR A 89 8.19 12.62 -0.69
CA TYR A 89 7.37 13.31 0.28
C TYR A 89 6.92 12.35 1.39
N TRP A 90 6.37 11.19 1.05
CA TRP A 90 5.91 10.22 2.04
C TRP A 90 7.04 9.62 2.86
N THR A 91 8.19 9.34 2.24
CA THR A 91 9.38 8.87 2.96
C THR A 91 9.85 9.91 3.98
N ALA A 92 9.94 11.18 3.58
CA ALA A 92 10.33 12.26 4.48
C ALA A 92 9.33 12.44 5.63
N MET A 93 8.02 12.37 5.33
CA MET A 93 6.97 12.46 6.34
C MET A 93 7.01 11.30 7.34
N ALA A 94 7.18 10.06 6.86
CA ALA A 94 7.19 8.87 7.70
C ALA A 94 8.32 8.86 8.75
N HIS A 95 9.43 9.54 8.46
CA HIS A 95 10.59 9.66 9.35
C HIS A 95 10.63 10.97 10.13
N LYS A 96 9.58 11.80 10.03
CA LYS A 96 9.57 13.12 10.65
C LYS A 96 9.23 13.02 12.13
N ALA A 97 10.08 13.58 12.99
CA ALA A 97 9.89 13.53 14.45
C ALA A 97 8.56 14.16 14.92
N ASP A 98 8.06 15.18 14.22
CA ASP A 98 6.80 15.86 14.51
C ASP A 98 5.64 15.40 13.61
N LEU A 99 5.73 14.21 13.00
CA LEU A 99 4.71 13.65 12.11
C LEU A 99 3.30 13.69 12.72
N ARG A 100 3.17 13.65 14.05
CA ARG A 100 1.87 13.76 14.74
C ARG A 100 1.10 15.02 14.36
N VAL A 101 1.80 16.15 14.19
CA VAL A 101 1.18 17.43 13.79
C VAL A 101 0.74 17.38 12.33
N TYR A 102 1.46 16.62 11.50
CA TYR A 102 1.24 16.53 10.07
C TYR A 102 0.53 15.26 9.62
N TRP A 103 0.00 14.47 10.55
CA TRP A 103 -0.62 13.18 10.25
C TRP A 103 -1.79 13.32 9.27
N SER A 104 -2.69 14.28 9.53
CA SER A 104 -3.84 14.51 8.66
C SER A 104 -3.41 14.94 7.25
N PRO A 105 -2.54 15.96 7.06
CA PRO A 105 -1.97 16.28 5.74
C PRO A 105 -1.28 15.09 5.04
N PHE A 106 -0.51 14.29 5.78
CA PHE A 106 0.17 13.11 5.25
C PHE A 106 -0.84 12.08 4.75
N LEU A 107 -1.81 11.70 5.57
CA LEU A 107 -2.83 10.73 5.20
C LEU A 107 -3.71 11.24 4.04
N ASP A 108 -4.02 12.53 4.01
CA ASP A 108 -4.79 13.14 2.93
C ASP A 108 -4.02 13.18 1.62
N SER A 109 -2.70 13.35 1.66
CA SER A 109 -1.86 13.23 0.47
C SER A 109 -1.91 11.81 -0.12
N ILE A 110 -1.88 10.78 0.72
CA ILE A 110 -2.04 9.38 0.30
C ILE A 110 -3.42 9.17 -0.32
N LYS A 111 -4.50 9.54 0.39
CA LYS A 111 -5.88 9.41 -0.10
C LYS A 111 -6.05 10.03 -1.50
N LYS A 112 -5.52 11.23 -1.72
CA LYS A 112 -5.64 11.97 -2.98
C LYS A 112 -4.82 11.34 -4.10
N ALA A 113 -3.58 10.93 -3.82
CA ALA A 113 -2.69 10.39 -4.83
C ALA A 113 -3.04 8.94 -5.21
N TYR A 114 -3.57 8.16 -4.27
CA TYR A 114 -3.70 6.71 -4.39
C TYR A 114 -4.43 6.24 -5.67
N PRO A 115 -5.65 6.72 -5.98
CA PRO A 115 -6.38 6.26 -7.17
C PRO A 115 -5.70 6.69 -8.48
N HIS A 116 -5.05 7.85 -8.46
CA HIS A 116 -4.31 8.38 -9.60
C HIS A 116 -3.07 7.54 -9.88
N LEU A 117 -2.26 7.28 -8.85
CA LEU A 117 -1.04 6.47 -8.99
C LEU A 117 -1.34 5.05 -9.43
N GLN A 118 -2.42 4.41 -8.92
CA GLN A 118 -2.80 3.08 -9.37
C GLN A 118 -3.10 3.05 -10.88
N ARG A 119 -3.74 4.10 -11.39
CA ARG A 119 -4.07 4.21 -12.81
C ARG A 119 -2.85 4.50 -13.68
N THR A 120 -1.96 5.39 -13.24
CA THR A 120 -0.81 5.82 -14.06
C THR A 120 0.37 4.86 -14.01
N THR A 121 0.52 4.10 -12.94
CA THR A 121 1.65 3.16 -12.77
C THR A 121 1.29 1.71 -13.03
N THR A 122 0.00 1.42 -13.22
CA THR A 122 -0.61 0.07 -13.27
C THR A 122 -0.37 -0.81 -12.04
N LEU A 123 0.30 -0.28 -11.00
CA LEU A 123 0.48 -0.96 -9.71
C LEU A 123 -0.79 -0.88 -8.88
N ARG A 124 -1.01 -1.90 -8.05
CA ARG A 124 -2.07 -1.95 -7.04
C ARG A 124 -1.55 -1.53 -5.68
N PHE A 125 -0.31 -1.87 -5.37
CA PHE A 125 0.38 -1.43 -4.16
C PHE A 125 1.24 -0.21 -4.50
N VAL A 126 0.68 1.00 -4.31
CA VAL A 126 1.35 2.26 -4.67
C VAL A 126 2.02 2.98 -3.50
N ILE A 127 1.76 2.55 -2.26
CA ILE A 127 2.47 3.03 -1.08
C ILE A 127 3.70 2.14 -0.90
N PRO A 128 4.93 2.67 -1.00
CA PRO A 128 6.13 1.88 -0.77
C PRO A 128 6.12 1.22 0.62
N PHE A 129 6.50 -0.05 0.67
CA PHE A 129 6.53 -0.82 1.92
C PHE A 129 7.43 -0.21 3.00
N PRO A 130 8.61 0.38 2.70
CA PRO A 130 9.43 1.03 3.73
C PRO A 130 8.70 2.14 4.51
N ILE A 131 7.78 2.87 3.86
CA ILE A 131 6.94 3.87 4.52
C ILE A 131 5.99 3.21 5.53
N LEU A 132 5.36 2.09 5.14
CA LEU A 132 4.47 1.34 6.04
C LEU A 132 5.24 0.77 7.22
N GLU A 133 6.41 0.18 6.96
CA GLU A 133 7.31 -0.39 7.95
C GLU A 133 7.69 0.66 9.00
N ALA A 134 8.15 1.85 8.57
CA ALA A 134 8.49 2.95 9.46
C ALA A 134 7.31 3.39 10.35
N LEU A 135 6.09 3.46 9.79
CA LEU A 135 4.90 3.87 10.54
C LEU A 135 4.44 2.81 11.55
N TRP A 136 4.57 1.52 11.23
CA TRP A 136 4.11 0.43 12.10
C TRP A 136 5.00 0.20 13.32
N VAL A 137 6.25 0.65 13.27
CA VAL A 137 7.23 0.58 14.37
C VAL A 137 7.61 1.96 14.90
N HIS A 138 6.89 3.01 14.49
CA HIS A 138 7.16 4.39 14.91
C HIS A 138 7.16 4.53 16.44
N ASP A 139 8.03 5.35 17.02
CA ASP A 139 8.17 5.44 18.49
C ASP A 139 6.90 5.99 19.19
N ASP A 140 6.23 6.95 18.57
CA ASP A 140 4.97 7.56 19.04
C ASP A 140 3.76 6.59 18.90
N PRO A 141 3.14 6.12 20.01
CA PRO A 141 2.02 5.17 19.96
C PRO A 141 0.78 5.66 19.19
N PRO A 142 0.33 6.93 19.33
CA PRO A 142 -0.67 7.55 18.45
C PRO A 142 -0.41 7.35 16.96
N ILE A 143 0.82 7.58 16.48
CA ILE A 143 1.17 7.42 15.05
C ILE A 143 1.02 5.96 14.64
N ARG A 144 1.56 5.03 15.45
CA ARG A 144 1.38 3.59 15.20
C ARG A 144 -0.09 3.21 15.09
N SER A 145 -0.91 3.64 16.04
CA SER A 145 -2.36 3.36 16.03
C SER A 145 -3.04 3.95 14.79
N GLN A 146 -2.75 5.22 14.48
CA GLN A 146 -3.32 5.90 13.33
C GLN A 146 -2.87 5.29 12.00
N SER A 147 -1.66 4.75 11.91
CA SER A 147 -1.15 4.08 10.71
C SER A 147 -1.98 2.87 10.27
N LEU A 148 -2.74 2.26 11.19
CA LEU A 148 -3.65 1.16 10.87
C LEU A 148 -4.78 1.58 9.92
N HIS A 149 -5.09 2.88 9.81
CA HIS A 149 -6.02 3.38 8.79
C HIS A 149 -5.53 3.13 7.37
N LEU A 150 -4.22 2.95 7.17
CA LEU A 150 -3.67 2.64 5.85
C LEU A 150 -3.99 1.23 5.39
N LEU A 151 -4.33 0.31 6.30
CA LEU A 151 -4.63 -1.08 5.99
C LEU A 151 -5.80 -1.24 5.02
N ARG A 152 -6.78 -0.32 5.05
CA ARG A 152 -7.90 -0.33 4.10
C ARG A 152 -7.44 -0.20 2.64
N PHE A 153 -6.41 0.63 2.39
CA PHE A 153 -5.87 0.80 1.05
C PHE A 153 -5.19 -0.47 0.59
N LEU A 154 -4.46 -1.13 1.49
CA LEU A 154 -3.79 -2.40 1.21
C LEU A 154 -4.83 -3.48 0.92
N GLU A 155 -5.86 -3.63 1.76
CA GLU A 155 -6.99 -4.54 1.52
C GLU A 155 -7.67 -4.29 0.17
N ASP A 156 -7.88 -3.02 -0.19
CA ASP A 156 -8.40 -2.65 -1.50
C ASP A 156 -7.41 -2.97 -2.65
N SER A 157 -6.10 -2.89 -2.42
CA SER A 157 -5.09 -3.33 -3.41
C SER A 157 -5.33 -4.78 -3.79
N TRP A 158 -5.64 -5.66 -2.83
CA TRP A 158 -5.81 -7.10 -3.08
C TRP A 158 -6.99 -7.44 -4.00
N ARG A 159 -8.00 -6.56 -4.08
CA ARG A 159 -9.20 -6.80 -4.91
C ARG A 159 -8.86 -6.73 -6.40
N PRO A 160 -9.42 -7.63 -7.23
CA PRO A 160 -9.28 -7.53 -8.68
C PRO A 160 -10.00 -6.28 -9.19
N LEU A 161 -9.49 -5.69 -10.28
CA LEU A 161 -10.14 -4.55 -10.92
C LEU A 161 -10.96 -5.05 -12.12
N PRO A 162 -12.25 -4.68 -12.22
CA PRO A 162 -13.09 -5.06 -13.35
C PRO A 162 -12.80 -4.16 -14.57
N SER A 163 -11.56 -4.17 -15.07
CA SER A 163 -11.15 -3.37 -16.22
C SER A 163 -10.62 -4.27 -17.34
N LEU A 164 -10.98 -3.94 -18.57
CA LEU A 164 -10.43 -4.57 -19.77
C LEU A 164 -8.89 -4.43 -19.76
N GLY A 165 -8.18 -5.55 -19.87
CA GLY A 165 -6.70 -5.58 -19.83
C GLY A 165 -6.08 -5.68 -18.43
N TYR A 166 -6.88 -6.01 -17.40
CA TYR A 166 -6.34 -6.30 -16.07
C TYR A 166 -5.48 -7.58 -16.08
N ASP A 167 -4.20 -7.43 -15.70
CA ASP A 167 -3.23 -8.53 -15.64
C ASP A 167 -3.18 -9.14 -14.22
N GLU A 168 -3.97 -10.19 -14.01
CA GLU A 168 -4.02 -10.91 -12.73
C GLU A 168 -2.67 -11.56 -12.38
N THR A 169 -1.90 -12.00 -13.38
CA THR A 169 -0.59 -12.62 -13.15
C THR A 169 0.42 -11.60 -12.62
N ARG A 170 0.44 -10.40 -13.21
CA ARG A 170 1.26 -9.29 -12.72
C ARG A 170 0.82 -8.85 -11.33
N HIS A 171 -0.48 -8.79 -11.06
CA HIS A 171 -0.96 -8.44 -9.73
C HIS A 171 -0.63 -9.52 -8.68
N ASP A 172 -0.71 -10.81 -9.02
CA ASP A 172 -0.24 -11.87 -8.12
C ASP A 172 1.25 -11.74 -7.80
N GLN A 173 2.09 -11.27 -8.73
CA GLN A 173 3.49 -10.94 -8.45
C GLN A 173 3.63 -9.79 -7.44
N GLU A 174 2.79 -8.75 -7.54
CA GLU A 174 2.75 -7.68 -6.52
C GLU A 174 2.30 -8.19 -5.15
N ARG A 175 1.25 -9.03 -5.10
CA ARG A 175 0.74 -9.62 -3.86
C ARG A 175 1.79 -10.49 -3.19
N ILE A 176 2.52 -11.32 -3.95
CA ILE A 176 3.61 -12.14 -3.44
C ILE A 176 4.75 -11.26 -2.92
N ALA A 177 5.10 -10.17 -3.62
CA ALA A 177 6.11 -9.22 -3.15
C ALA A 177 5.68 -8.53 -1.84
N PHE A 178 4.41 -8.14 -1.73
CA PHE A 178 3.83 -7.60 -0.50
C PHE A 178 3.89 -8.61 0.65
N VAL A 179 3.46 -9.86 0.43
CA VAL A 179 3.55 -10.94 1.43
C VAL A 179 4.99 -11.09 1.89
N SER A 180 5.95 -11.05 0.99
CA SER A 180 7.36 -11.26 1.32
C SER A 180 7.96 -10.11 2.13
N ALA A 181 7.62 -8.87 1.76
CA ALA A 181 8.00 -7.69 2.55
C ALA A 181 7.36 -7.72 3.95
N LEU A 182 6.08 -8.13 4.04
CA LEU A 182 5.35 -8.28 5.30
C LEU A 182 5.92 -9.41 6.17
N THR A 183 6.22 -10.57 5.60
CA THR A 183 6.88 -11.69 6.30
C THR A 183 8.18 -11.22 6.93
N ARG A 184 9.01 -10.52 6.16
CA ARG A 184 10.28 -9.96 6.64
C ARG A 184 10.05 -9.01 7.80
N HIS A 185 9.12 -8.07 7.67
CA HIS A 185 8.76 -7.12 8.73
C HIS A 185 8.35 -7.82 10.03
N LEU A 186 7.47 -8.82 9.94
CA LEU A 186 6.96 -9.56 11.10
C LEU A 186 8.03 -10.44 11.76
N ASN A 187 8.96 -10.98 10.98
CA ASN A 187 10.06 -11.81 11.49
C ASN A 187 11.25 -10.99 12.02
N ARG A 188 11.31 -9.67 11.81
CA ARG A 188 12.40 -8.83 12.33
C ARG A 188 12.43 -8.77 13.85
N THR A 189 13.59 -8.97 14.44
CA THR A 189 13.82 -8.97 15.90
C THR A 189 14.67 -7.79 16.36
N ASP A 190 15.19 -7.01 15.42
CA ASP A 190 16.12 -5.90 15.62
C ASP A 190 15.43 -4.56 15.91
N HIS A 191 14.11 -4.48 15.75
CA HIS A 191 13.35 -3.29 16.12
C HIS A 191 13.21 -3.15 17.64
N THR A 192 13.51 -1.95 18.15
CA THR A 192 13.28 -1.57 19.55
C THR A 192 11.79 -1.60 19.92
N VAL A 193 10.93 -1.35 18.94
CA VAL A 193 9.47 -1.30 19.10
C VAL A 193 8.82 -2.45 18.32
N THR A 194 8.00 -3.24 19.02
CA THR A 194 7.17 -4.26 18.38
C THR A 194 6.15 -3.64 17.44
N SER A 195 6.08 -4.14 16.21
CA SER A 195 5.12 -3.71 15.19
C SER A 195 3.68 -3.70 15.72
N VAL A 196 2.97 -2.59 15.49
CA VAL A 196 1.54 -2.43 15.85
C VAL A 196 0.65 -3.47 15.16
N LEU A 197 1.11 -4.07 14.06
CA LEU A 197 0.38 -5.15 13.40
C LEU A 197 0.27 -6.40 14.26
N MET A 198 1.26 -6.66 15.11
CA MET A 198 1.32 -7.88 15.93
C MET A 198 0.53 -7.74 17.24
N THR A 199 0.37 -6.51 17.73
CA THR A 199 -0.18 -6.23 19.05
C THR A 199 -1.61 -5.68 19.01
N SER A 200 -2.04 -5.09 17.89
CA SER A 200 -3.39 -4.55 17.75
C SER A 200 -4.36 -5.54 17.11
N ARG A 201 -5.61 -5.55 17.59
CA ARG A 201 -6.69 -6.37 17.02
C ARG A 201 -6.86 -6.13 15.51
N ARG A 202 -6.84 -4.87 15.08
CA ARG A 202 -6.99 -4.50 13.65
C ARG A 202 -5.82 -4.98 12.80
N GLY A 203 -4.59 -4.90 13.32
CA GLY A 203 -3.39 -5.42 12.67
C GLY A 203 -3.42 -6.94 12.53
N GLN A 204 -3.76 -7.65 13.59
CA GLN A 204 -3.89 -9.12 13.59
C GLN A 204 -4.99 -9.60 12.63
N GLN A 205 -6.12 -8.88 12.58
CA GLN A 205 -7.17 -9.12 11.57
C GLN A 205 -6.67 -8.95 10.14
N PHE A 206 -5.83 -7.95 9.88
CA PHE A 206 -5.24 -7.75 8.56
C PHE A 206 -4.25 -8.87 8.20
N ILE A 207 -3.42 -9.31 9.14
CA ILE A 207 -2.53 -10.47 8.92
C ILE A 207 -3.37 -11.72 8.62
N ARG A 208 -4.48 -11.93 9.34
CA ARG A 208 -5.41 -13.05 9.09
C ARG A 208 -6.03 -12.95 7.71
N PHE A 209 -6.44 -11.74 7.29
CA PHE A 209 -6.91 -11.49 5.94
C PHE A 209 -5.86 -11.87 4.89
N VAL A 210 -4.60 -11.44 5.04
CA VAL A 210 -3.50 -11.81 4.13
C VAL A 210 -3.29 -13.32 4.10
N ASN A 211 -3.32 -13.99 5.26
CA ASN A 211 -3.21 -15.45 5.35
C ASN A 211 -4.31 -16.17 4.55
N LEU A 212 -5.55 -15.70 4.66
CA LEU A 212 -6.67 -16.23 3.87
C LEU A 212 -6.49 -15.96 2.37
N GLN A 213 -5.96 -14.80 1.98
CA GLN A 213 -5.66 -14.52 0.57
C GLN A 213 -4.57 -15.44 0.01
N ILE A 214 -3.53 -15.75 0.79
CA ILE A 214 -2.49 -16.71 0.41
C ILE A 214 -3.10 -18.09 0.12
N ILE A 215 -4.01 -18.55 0.98
CA ILE A 215 -4.69 -19.84 0.84
C ILE A 215 -5.64 -19.82 -0.37
N HIS A 216 -6.54 -18.84 -0.44
CA HIS A 216 -7.54 -18.75 -1.50
C HIS A 216 -6.92 -18.65 -2.90
N ARG A 217 -5.81 -17.92 -3.02
CA ARG A 217 -5.06 -17.76 -4.28
C ARG A 217 -4.03 -18.86 -4.51
N ARG A 218 -3.94 -19.83 -3.60
CA ARG A 218 -3.01 -20.97 -3.68
C ARG A 218 -1.57 -20.54 -3.93
N PHE A 219 -1.10 -19.49 -3.26
CA PHE A 219 0.29 -19.02 -3.42
C PHE A 219 1.33 -20.03 -2.91
N TYR A 220 0.88 -21.03 -2.14
CA TYR A 220 1.66 -22.20 -1.74
C TYR A 220 1.80 -23.25 -2.87
N SER A 221 0.92 -23.21 -3.87
CA SER A 221 0.83 -24.21 -4.92
C SER A 221 1.77 -23.94 -6.10
N THR A 222 2.17 -25.03 -6.74
CA THR A 222 3.09 -25.07 -7.88
C THR A 222 2.37 -24.97 -9.21
N GLN A 223 1.07 -25.28 -9.25
CA GLN A 223 0.27 -25.41 -10.48
C GLN A 223 0.12 -24.08 -11.24
N LEU A 224 0.23 -22.94 -10.55
CA LEU A 224 0.06 -21.61 -11.15
C LEU A 224 1.34 -21.02 -11.79
N SER A 225 2.47 -21.74 -11.81
CA SER A 225 3.68 -21.22 -12.48
C SER A 225 4.32 -22.23 -13.43
N HIS A 226 4.24 -21.96 -14.73
CA HIS A 226 5.13 -22.53 -15.77
C HIS A 226 6.59 -22.03 -15.64
N ARG A 227 7.05 -21.65 -14.44
CA ARG A 227 8.40 -21.12 -14.22
C ARG A 227 9.29 -22.17 -13.58
N SER A 228 10.59 -22.03 -13.87
CA SER A 228 11.70 -22.93 -13.52
C SER A 228 11.67 -23.46 -12.08
N GLN A 229 12.33 -24.59 -11.81
CA GLN A 229 12.53 -25.17 -10.47
C GLN A 229 13.02 -24.18 -9.39
N ALA A 230 13.67 -23.08 -9.78
CA ALA A 230 14.05 -22.00 -8.87
C ALA A 230 12.84 -21.26 -8.26
N SER A 231 11.77 -21.00 -9.01
CA SER A 231 10.57 -20.33 -8.48
C SER A 231 9.79 -21.22 -7.51
N PHE A 232 9.89 -22.54 -7.68
CA PHE A 232 9.32 -23.50 -6.73
C PHE A 232 9.98 -23.38 -5.35
N ARG A 233 11.32 -23.47 -5.30
CA ARG A 233 12.06 -23.33 -4.03
C ARG A 233 11.75 -21.99 -3.36
N ASP A 234 11.67 -20.92 -4.16
CA ASP A 234 11.38 -19.59 -3.64
C ASP A 234 10.01 -19.51 -2.93
N ARG A 235 8.97 -20.14 -3.51
CA ARG A 235 7.62 -20.16 -2.89
C ARG A 235 7.58 -20.99 -1.62
N SER A 236 8.18 -22.19 -1.62
CA SER A 236 8.17 -23.06 -0.43
C SER A 236 8.88 -22.40 0.75
N ILE A 237 9.99 -21.70 0.51
CA ILE A 237 10.69 -20.98 1.59
C ILE A 237 9.86 -19.78 2.07
N LEU A 238 9.21 -19.03 1.16
CA LEU A 238 8.30 -17.96 1.56
C LEU A 238 7.18 -18.47 2.48
N MET A 239 6.55 -19.60 2.15
CA MET A 239 5.49 -20.18 2.98
C MET A 239 6.02 -20.62 4.35
N LEU A 240 7.24 -21.16 4.43
CA LEU A 240 7.88 -21.50 5.70
C LEU A 240 8.15 -20.26 6.55
N GLU A 241 8.68 -19.19 5.96
CA GLU A 241 8.94 -17.93 6.65
C GLU A 241 7.64 -17.23 7.06
N TRP A 242 6.59 -17.32 6.24
CA TRP A 242 5.27 -16.81 6.58
C TRP A 242 4.66 -17.58 7.75
N ALA A 243 4.78 -18.92 7.79
CA ALA A 243 4.34 -19.73 8.93
C ALA A 243 5.08 -19.37 10.22
N ARG A 244 6.38 -19.02 10.13
CA ARG A 244 7.13 -18.46 11.27
C ARG A 244 6.58 -17.10 11.68
N ALA A 245 6.30 -16.22 10.73
CA ALA A 245 5.77 -14.89 10.98
C ALA A 245 4.40 -14.93 11.67
N THR A 246 3.47 -15.75 11.19
CA THR A 246 2.14 -15.89 11.80
C THR A 246 2.22 -16.51 13.19
N ARG A 247 3.08 -17.51 13.41
CA ARG A 247 3.33 -18.05 14.76
C ARG A 247 3.83 -16.97 15.73
N ARG A 248 4.78 -16.16 15.31
CA ARG A 248 5.28 -15.06 16.13
C ARG A 248 4.20 -14.01 16.43
N VAL A 249 3.33 -13.72 15.46
CA VAL A 249 2.16 -12.85 15.68
C VAL A 249 1.23 -13.46 16.72
N GLN A 250 1.04 -14.79 16.72
CA GLN A 250 0.25 -15.47 17.75
C GLN A 250 0.88 -15.33 19.14
N GLU A 251 2.18 -15.60 19.25
CA GLU A 251 2.93 -15.51 20.50
C GLU A 251 2.91 -14.09 21.07
N VAL A 252 3.27 -13.09 20.27
CA VAL A 252 3.31 -11.68 20.69
C VAL A 252 1.91 -11.13 20.97
N GLY A 253 0.92 -11.56 20.19
CA GLY A 253 -0.46 -11.11 20.29
C GLY A 253 -1.30 -11.86 21.33
N ASN A 254 -0.75 -12.90 21.97
CA ASN A 254 -1.47 -13.85 22.83
C ASN A 254 -2.73 -14.41 22.14
N LEU A 255 -2.60 -14.79 20.86
CA LEU A 255 -3.72 -15.30 20.06
C LEU A 255 -3.85 -16.82 20.21
N PRO A 256 -5.08 -17.37 20.05
CA PRO A 256 -5.29 -18.81 19.97
C PRO A 256 -4.44 -19.48 18.86
N LEU A 257 -4.07 -20.74 19.09
CA LEU A 257 -3.24 -21.52 18.14
C LEU A 257 -3.93 -21.72 16.78
N ASP A 258 -5.25 -21.71 16.74
CA ASP A 258 -6.10 -21.83 15.55
C ASP A 258 -6.49 -20.48 14.91
N HIS A 259 -5.94 -19.36 15.42
CA HIS A 259 -6.28 -18.02 14.93
C HIS A 259 -5.99 -17.85 13.43
N PHE A 260 -4.87 -18.40 12.95
CA PHE A 260 -4.50 -18.41 11.53
C PHE A 260 -4.75 -19.81 10.96
N ALA A 261 -5.49 -19.87 9.85
CA ALA A 261 -5.68 -21.12 9.12
C ALA A 261 -4.32 -21.66 8.63
N PRO A 262 -4.05 -22.97 8.75
CA PRO A 262 -2.81 -23.55 8.26
C PRO A 262 -2.72 -23.41 6.74
N ILE A 263 -1.51 -23.19 6.24
CA ILE A 263 -1.24 -23.23 4.79
C ILE A 263 -1.16 -24.70 4.38
N PRO A 264 -1.95 -25.16 3.38
CA PRO A 264 -1.90 -26.54 2.89
C PRO A 264 -0.51 -26.92 2.37
N ALA A 265 -0.16 -28.20 2.45
CA ALA A 265 1.05 -28.67 1.78
C ALA A 265 0.86 -28.60 0.25
N PRO A 266 1.94 -28.37 -0.52
CA PRO A 266 1.83 -28.36 -1.99
C PRO A 266 1.26 -29.66 -2.58
N GLU A 267 1.40 -30.77 -1.87
CA GLU A 267 0.94 -32.11 -2.26
C GLU A 267 -0.56 -32.33 -1.97
N ASP A 268 -1.15 -31.54 -1.06
CA ASP A 268 -2.58 -31.61 -0.71
C ASP A 268 -3.47 -30.96 -1.78
N ASP A 269 -2.85 -30.27 -2.74
CA ASP A 269 -3.51 -29.50 -3.79
C ASP A 269 -3.93 -30.43 -4.95
N SER A 270 -4.85 -31.35 -4.68
CA SER A 270 -5.55 -32.10 -5.72
C SER A 270 -6.40 -31.13 -6.56
N PRO A 271 -6.42 -31.24 -7.90
CA PRO A 271 -7.34 -30.45 -8.70
C PRO A 271 -8.76 -30.80 -8.24
N ALA A 272 -9.51 -29.79 -7.83
CA ALA A 272 -10.95 -29.95 -7.69
C ALA A 272 -11.45 -30.40 -9.05
N SER A 273 -11.95 -31.63 -9.14
CA SER A 273 -12.73 -32.09 -10.28
C SER A 273 -13.74 -31.00 -10.60
N SER A 274 -13.69 -30.52 -11.83
CA SER A 274 -14.63 -29.58 -12.39
C SER A 274 -16.02 -30.19 -12.40
N GLU A 275 -16.74 -30.05 -11.29
CA GLU A 275 -18.17 -30.29 -11.19
C GLU A 275 -18.82 -29.12 -10.46
N GLY A 276 -19.72 -28.43 -11.17
CA GLY A 276 -20.77 -27.61 -10.56
C GLY A 276 -20.36 -26.19 -10.18
N ALA A 277 -20.19 -25.33 -11.19
CA ALA A 277 -20.39 -23.89 -10.99
C ALA A 277 -21.82 -23.66 -10.48
N ASN A 278 -21.96 -23.35 -9.20
CA ASN A 278 -23.10 -22.61 -8.66
C ASN A 278 -22.54 -21.55 -7.71
N GLU A 279 -22.35 -20.35 -8.27
CA GLU A 279 -22.13 -19.12 -7.51
C GLU A 279 -23.35 -18.85 -6.62
N SER A 280 -23.27 -19.25 -5.36
CA SER A 280 -24.09 -18.64 -4.31
C SER A 280 -23.24 -17.57 -3.63
N THR A 281 -23.54 -16.33 -3.99
CA THR A 281 -23.06 -15.13 -3.32
C THR A 281 -23.47 -15.17 -1.84
N VAL A 282 -22.53 -15.55 -0.97
CA VAL A 282 -22.72 -15.40 0.48
C VAL A 282 -22.64 -13.90 0.80
N ARG A 283 -23.81 -13.27 0.88
CA ARG A 283 -23.98 -11.93 1.46
C ARG A 283 -23.73 -12.05 2.96
N TYR A 284 -22.73 -11.35 3.47
CA TYR A 284 -22.63 -11.06 4.90
C TYR A 284 -23.77 -10.08 5.24
N SER A 285 -24.84 -10.59 5.85
CA SER A 285 -25.89 -9.79 6.48
C SER A 285 -25.34 -9.23 7.79
N VAL A 286 -25.30 -7.91 7.92
CA VAL A 286 -25.01 -7.24 9.19
C VAL A 286 -26.36 -7.01 9.86
N ASP A 287 -26.70 -7.89 10.81
CA ASP A 287 -27.82 -7.66 11.72
C ASP A 287 -27.42 -6.55 12.71
N THR A 288 -28.00 -5.37 12.49
CA THR A 288 -28.04 -4.30 13.49
C THR A 288 -29.16 -4.63 14.48
N ALA A 289 -28.80 -5.18 15.63
CA ALA A 289 -29.68 -5.21 16.80
C ALA A 289 -29.58 -3.84 17.51
N THR A 290 -30.59 -2.99 17.31
CA THR A 290 -30.88 -1.84 18.20
C THR A 290 -31.71 -2.34 19.38
N PRO A 291 -31.39 -1.97 20.64
CA PRO A 291 -32.24 -2.28 21.78
C PRO A 291 -33.48 -1.40 21.78
N GLU A 292 -34.62 -2.02 21.99
CA GLU A 292 -35.91 -1.40 22.26
C GLU A 292 -35.85 -0.58 23.57
N VAL A 293 -36.29 0.67 23.50
CA VAL A 293 -36.82 1.40 24.67
C VAL A 293 -38.30 1.58 24.40
N GLY A 294 -39.10 0.89 25.20
CA GLY A 294 -40.56 0.93 25.10
C GLY A 294 -41.14 2.26 25.58
N SER A 295 -42.24 2.67 24.94
CA SER A 295 -43.37 3.22 25.67
C SER A 295 -44.63 3.12 24.81
N ASN A 296 -45.72 2.68 25.45
CA ASN A 296 -47.01 2.36 24.84
C ASN A 296 -47.84 3.60 24.46
N ARG A 297 -48.70 3.35 23.47
CA ARG A 297 -49.80 4.13 22.86
C ARG A 297 -50.70 4.94 23.82
N LEU A 298 -51.32 6.00 23.26
CA LEU A 298 -52.79 6.26 23.10
C LEU A 298 -52.92 7.60 22.30
N ALA A 299 -53.39 7.61 21.04
CA ALA A 299 -54.78 7.69 20.53
C ALA A 299 -55.42 9.10 20.50
N MET A 300 -55.72 9.54 19.26
CA MET A 300 -56.74 10.51 18.77
C MET A 300 -56.76 11.96 19.30
N GLU A 301 -56.63 12.94 18.41
CA GLU A 301 -57.79 13.71 17.87
C GLU A 301 -57.38 14.69 16.76
N GLU A 302 -58.35 14.97 15.89
CA GLU A 302 -58.31 15.84 14.71
C GLU A 302 -58.11 17.33 15.04
N SER A 303 -57.44 18.07 14.14
CA SER A 303 -57.95 19.33 13.55
C SER A 303 -56.90 20.01 12.66
N SER A 304 -57.23 20.13 11.37
CA SER A 304 -56.81 21.25 10.49
C SER A 304 -57.99 22.26 10.48
N PRO A 305 -57.88 23.54 10.01
CA PRO A 305 -56.94 24.07 9.02
C PRO A 305 -56.46 25.53 9.28
N ASP A 306 -55.92 26.14 8.21
CA ASP A 306 -55.66 27.57 7.94
C ASP A 306 -54.34 28.17 8.44
N SER A 307 -53.68 29.09 7.74
CA SER A 307 -53.54 29.49 6.32
C SER A 307 -52.47 30.61 6.33
N SER A 308 -51.98 31.04 5.16
CA SER A 308 -51.23 32.28 4.89
C SER A 308 -49.69 32.28 4.94
N THR A 309 -49.09 32.07 3.76
CA THR A 309 -48.14 33.03 3.14
C THR A 309 -48.97 34.17 2.49
N PRO A 310 -48.44 35.37 2.09
CA PRO A 310 -47.17 35.55 1.36
C PRO A 310 -46.47 36.93 1.45
N ARG A 311 -45.43 37.08 0.60
CA ARG A 311 -44.82 38.32 0.04
C ARG A 311 -43.86 39.10 0.93
N ASP A 312 -42.88 39.85 0.43
CA ASP A 312 -42.17 40.05 -0.85
C ASP A 312 -41.07 41.06 -0.46
N GLY A 313 -39.92 41.12 -1.15
CA GLY A 313 -38.94 42.17 -0.81
C GLY A 313 -37.60 42.13 -1.53
N ASN A 314 -37.66 42.12 -2.85
CA ASN A 314 -36.55 42.24 -3.80
C ASN A 314 -35.92 43.66 -3.76
N LEU A 315 -34.60 43.81 -4.01
CA LEU A 315 -33.99 44.65 -5.08
C LEU A 315 -32.55 45.17 -4.79
N SER A 316 -31.68 44.87 -5.78
CA SER A 316 -30.67 45.71 -6.48
C SER A 316 -29.53 46.38 -5.70
N SER A 317 -28.25 46.31 -6.08
CA SER A 317 -27.49 46.51 -7.35
C SER A 317 -26.58 47.74 -7.17
N ALA A 318 -25.28 47.61 -7.43
CA ALA A 318 -24.48 48.72 -7.94
C ALA A 318 -23.21 48.20 -8.62
N ILE A 319 -23.07 48.60 -9.87
CA ILE A 319 -21.93 48.51 -10.78
C ILE A 319 -21.14 49.83 -10.66
N ALA A 320 -19.80 49.76 -10.69
CA ALA A 320 -18.86 50.76 -11.23
C ALA A 320 -17.48 50.06 -11.24
N ASP A 321 -16.84 49.71 -12.35
CA ASP A 321 -16.36 50.48 -13.50
C ASP A 321 -15.22 51.45 -13.14
N GLY A 322 -14.03 51.26 -13.75
CA GLY A 322 -12.80 52.00 -13.43
C GLY A 322 -11.55 51.40 -14.11
N SER A 323 -11.28 51.89 -15.31
CA SER A 323 -10.27 51.51 -16.30
C SER A 323 -8.80 51.85 -15.97
N VAL A 324 -7.90 51.02 -16.50
CA VAL A 324 -6.67 51.33 -17.29
C VAL A 324 -5.73 52.45 -16.81
N THR A 325 -4.46 52.08 -16.58
CA THR A 325 -3.29 52.82 -17.12
C THR A 325 -2.13 51.86 -17.39
N GLN A 326 -1.76 51.77 -18.67
CA GLN A 326 -0.43 51.37 -19.15
C GLN A 326 0.58 52.45 -18.77
N GLY A 327 1.80 52.03 -18.44
CA GLY A 327 2.97 52.89 -18.32
C GLY A 327 4.22 52.09 -18.70
N GLU A 328 4.56 52.14 -19.99
CA GLU A 328 5.89 51.85 -20.52
C GLU A 328 6.89 52.97 -20.16
N TYR A 329 8.15 52.75 -20.52
CA TYR A 329 9.39 53.57 -20.37
C TYR A 329 10.16 53.30 -19.05
N GLY A 330 11.46 53.02 -19.06
CA GLY A 330 12.44 53.04 -20.12
C GLY A 330 13.84 52.67 -19.60
N ILE A 331 14.68 52.34 -20.56
CA ILE A 331 16.11 52.02 -20.52
C ILE A 331 16.95 53.08 -19.78
N VAL A 332 17.86 52.65 -18.89
CA VAL A 332 19.32 52.92 -18.91
C VAL A 332 20.04 51.71 -18.33
#